data_AF-A0A074ZD06-F1
#
_entry.id   AF-A0A074ZD06-F1
#
_cell.length_a   1.000
_cell.length_b   1.000
_cell.length_c   1.000
_cell.angle_alpha   90.00
_cell.angle_beta   90.00
_cell.angle_gamma   90.00
#
_symmetry.space_group_name_H-M   'P 1'
#
loop_
_entity.id
_entity.type
_entity.pdbx_description
1 polymer ?
#
loop_
_entity_poly.entity_id
_entity_poly.type
_entity_poly.pdbx_seq_one_letter_code
_entity_poly.pdbx_strand_id
1 'polypeptide(L)'
;MVKIVIKRADVSYFIVEVPASFSVEDLINLVCEIYNGYLKIGRLCAEIDDLAKHGVSLPPNMQSAQGLTEDQVTDLKLTDDWGEKCIPSGGYIECKDEIGRRNGKAPNEKMAEVLRRTIDEAKRLVSKDLVKRDQCMDKSTVKEALMMLSGAVTIVYPMGLPPHDPIKKELDNEEDLEGTQAEHLCSIRDSAVYLLVSLLADAENYLPPDGLDRLGNDPVAHCPDSRFPYVPIHQATSISTSVEAAMLPSPQKDKAAKEVIPMEEGTLWFSGKEMLRGKQLSDYVGRNEKTKIVAKLSRRGAGAPAREPVVSEDDQRAMMSYYYKKQEEWKKLEANDEDSYLDSAWAEPGQLKRQFHGLGDIKWGPR
;
A
#
# COMPACT_ATOMS: atom_id res chain seq x y z
N MET A 1 -27.08 4.18 19.66
CA MET A 1 -26.18 4.14 18.49
C MET A 1 -24.81 3.64 18.90
N VAL A 2 -24.42 2.46 18.40
CA VAL A 2 -23.13 1.82 18.70
C VAL A 2 -22.03 2.51 17.90
N LYS A 3 -20.94 2.89 18.57
CA LYS A 3 -19.74 3.44 17.92
C LYS A 3 -18.74 2.33 17.63
N ILE A 4 -18.32 2.19 16.38
CA ILE A 4 -17.42 1.12 15.94
C ILE A 4 -16.13 1.74 15.43
N VAL A 5 -15.03 1.53 16.16
CA VAL A 5 -13.68 1.93 15.73
C VAL A 5 -13.16 0.87 14.78
N ILE A 6 -12.92 1.25 13.53
CA ILE A 6 -12.38 0.36 12.51
C ILE A 6 -10.86 0.43 12.52
N LYS A 7 -10.24 -0.73 12.76
CA LYS A 7 -8.79 -0.93 12.68
C LYS A 7 -8.43 -1.83 11.51
N ARG A 8 -7.24 -1.65 10.95
CA ARG A 8 -6.60 -2.64 10.06
C ARG A 8 -5.16 -2.82 10.54
N ALA A 9 -4.76 -4.08 10.71
CA ALA A 9 -3.57 -4.44 11.47
C ALA A 9 -3.60 -3.79 12.87
N ASP A 10 -2.74 -2.77 13.08
CA ASP A 10 -2.58 -2.04 14.34
C ASP A 10 -3.03 -0.58 14.26
N VAL A 11 -3.39 -0.11 13.06
CA VAL A 11 -3.75 1.29 12.82
C VAL A 11 -5.26 1.47 12.88
N SER A 12 -5.71 2.47 13.65
CA SER A 12 -7.11 2.90 13.68
C SER A 12 -7.36 3.90 12.56
N TYR A 13 -8.37 3.66 11.73
CA TYR A 13 -8.68 4.50 10.58
C TYR A 13 -9.78 5.50 10.90
N PHE A 14 -10.99 5.01 11.24
CA PHE A 14 -12.15 5.85 11.47
C PHE A 14 -13.16 5.20 12.43
N ILE A 15 -14.14 5.99 12.86
CA ILE A 15 -15.25 5.55 13.72
C ILE A 15 -16.54 5.63 12.92
N VAL A 16 -17.35 4.57 12.93
CA VAL A 16 -18.69 4.56 12.32
C VAL A 16 -19.74 4.46 13.42
N GLU A 17 -20.85 5.17 13.26
CA GLU A 17 -21.98 5.12 14.18
C GLU A 17 -23.18 4.42 13.55
N VAL A 18 -23.64 3.33 14.17
CA VAL A 18 -24.64 2.42 13.59
C VAL A 18 -25.61 1.94 14.67
N PRO A 19 -26.92 1.75 14.39
CA PRO A 19 -27.85 1.18 15.35
C PRO A 19 -27.54 -0.31 15.64
N ALA A 20 -27.89 -0.80 16.84
CA ALA A 20 -27.63 -2.19 17.21
C ALA A 20 -28.44 -3.22 16.39
N SER A 21 -29.56 -2.80 15.79
CA SER A 21 -30.41 -3.61 14.91
C SER A 21 -29.84 -3.80 13.50
N PHE A 22 -28.72 -3.14 13.17
CA PHE A 22 -28.16 -3.17 11.83
C PHE A 22 -27.60 -4.55 11.48
N SER A 23 -27.72 -4.93 10.21
CA SER A 23 -27.19 -6.20 9.72
C SER A 23 -25.66 -6.12 9.64
N VAL A 24 -24.98 -7.23 9.94
CA VAL A 24 -23.52 -7.30 9.82
C VAL A 24 -23.08 -7.19 8.36
N GLU A 25 -23.91 -7.65 7.42
CA GLU A 25 -23.62 -7.57 5.99
C GLU A 25 -23.60 -6.12 5.49
N ASP A 26 -24.64 -5.34 5.80
CA ASP A 26 -24.69 -3.93 5.45
C ASP A 26 -23.57 -3.15 6.16
N LEU A 27 -23.21 -3.55 7.39
CA LEU A 27 -22.10 -2.94 8.12
C LEU A 27 -20.78 -3.16 7.40
N ILE A 28 -20.51 -4.39 6.93
CA ILE A 28 -19.29 -4.70 6.19
C ILE A 28 -19.25 -3.90 4.88
N ASN A 29 -20.37 -3.84 4.15
CA ASN A 29 -20.46 -3.07 2.91
C ASN A 29 -20.18 -1.57 3.16
N LEU A 30 -20.79 -0.99 4.20
CA LEU A 30 -20.58 0.40 4.59
C LEU A 30 -19.12 0.68 4.97
N VAL A 31 -18.52 -0.19 5.80
CA VAL A 31 -17.13 -0.06 6.24
C VAL A 31 -16.17 -0.19 5.05
N CYS A 32 -16.40 -1.15 4.16
CA CYS A 32 -15.62 -1.31 2.93
C CYS A 32 -15.73 -0.10 2.01
N GLU A 33 -16.94 0.47 1.83
CA GLU A 33 -17.14 1.67 1.01
C GLU A 33 -16.37 2.88 1.58
N ILE A 34 -16.48 3.13 2.89
CA ILE A 34 -15.76 4.23 3.56
C ILE A 34 -14.25 4.01 3.48
N TYR A 35 -13.79 2.77 3.70
CA TYR A 35 -12.36 2.44 3.67
C TYR A 35 -11.76 2.59 2.26
N ASN A 36 -12.44 2.10 1.24
CA ASN A 36 -11.98 2.25 -0.15
C ASN A 36 -12.03 3.72 -0.58
N GLY A 37 -13.05 4.47 -0.16
CA GLY A 37 -13.13 5.92 -0.37
C GLY A 37 -11.99 6.68 0.30
N TYR A 38 -11.62 6.31 1.54
CA TYR A 38 -10.44 6.83 2.24
C TYR A 38 -9.16 6.63 1.43
N LEU A 39 -8.93 5.40 0.92
CA LEU A 39 -7.75 5.09 0.12
C LEU A 39 -7.74 5.90 -1.19
N LYS A 40 -8.89 6.03 -1.84
CA LYS A 40 -9.07 6.82 -3.07
C LYS A 40 -8.73 8.29 -2.86
N ILE A 41 -9.23 8.90 -1.78
CA ILE A 41 -8.90 10.29 -1.43
C ILE A 41 -7.39 10.45 -1.20
N GLY A 42 -6.76 9.48 -0.54
CA GLY A 42 -5.31 9.47 -0.33
C GLY A 42 -4.52 9.49 -1.63
N ARG A 43 -4.90 8.67 -2.62
CA ARG A 43 -4.25 8.63 -3.94
C ARG A 43 -4.49 9.92 -4.73
N LEU A 44 -5.73 10.42 -4.76
CA LEU A 44 -6.08 11.69 -5.39
C LEU A 44 -5.27 12.86 -4.79
N CYS A 45 -5.13 12.92 -3.47
CA CYS A 45 -4.34 13.97 -2.83
C CYS A 45 -2.85 13.94 -3.23
N ALA A 46 -2.28 12.77 -3.49
CA ALA A 46 -0.90 12.65 -3.97
C ALA A 46 -0.79 13.11 -5.43
N GLU A 47 -1.67 12.65 -6.30
CA GLU A 47 -1.65 13.02 -7.73
C GLU A 47 -2.00 14.49 -7.97
N ILE A 48 -2.83 15.12 -7.12
CA ILE A 48 -3.11 16.56 -7.17
C ILE A 48 -1.92 17.39 -6.65
N ASP A 49 -1.14 16.90 -5.69
CA ASP A 49 0.08 17.59 -5.24
C ASP A 49 1.13 17.60 -6.36
N ASP A 50 1.26 16.48 -7.08
CA ASP A 50 2.09 16.41 -8.28
C ASP A 50 1.55 17.34 -9.39
N LEU A 51 0.23 17.37 -9.62
CA LEU A 51 -0.40 18.31 -10.56
C LEU A 51 -0.06 19.76 -10.25
N ALA A 52 -0.07 20.13 -8.96
CA ALA A 52 0.25 21.47 -8.51
C ALA A 52 1.73 21.86 -8.75
N LYS A 53 2.65 20.89 -8.77
CA LYS A 53 4.09 21.12 -8.98
C LYS A 53 4.51 21.09 -10.45
N HIS A 54 3.88 20.23 -11.22
CA HIS A 54 4.42 19.70 -12.47
C HIS A 54 3.43 19.77 -13.65
N GLY A 55 2.14 20.01 -13.36
CA GLY A 55 1.10 20.11 -14.37
C GLY A 55 0.59 18.75 -14.84
N VAL A 56 -0.06 18.74 -16.00
CA VAL A 56 -0.87 17.62 -16.50
C VAL A 56 0.01 16.44 -16.92
N SER A 57 -0.51 15.21 -16.76
CA SER A 57 0.19 14.00 -17.20
C SER A 57 0.36 13.95 -18.72
N LEU A 58 1.55 13.56 -19.18
CA LEU A 58 1.81 13.33 -20.59
C LEU A 58 1.02 12.11 -21.10
N PRO A 59 0.64 12.08 -22.37
CA PRO A 59 -0.07 10.95 -22.94
C PRO A 59 0.82 9.68 -22.98
N PRO A 60 0.23 8.47 -22.98
CA PRO A 60 0.98 7.21 -22.90
C PRO A 60 2.03 7.02 -24.00
N ASN A 61 1.78 7.59 -25.18
CA ASN A 61 2.70 7.60 -26.32
C ASN A 61 3.97 8.43 -26.07
N MET A 62 3.93 9.44 -25.20
CA MET A 62 5.08 10.27 -24.80
C MET A 62 5.69 9.82 -23.47
N GLN A 63 4.89 9.24 -22.55
CA GLN A 63 5.44 8.68 -21.30
C GLN A 63 6.39 7.51 -21.55
N SER A 64 6.15 6.66 -22.57
CA SER A 64 7.09 5.60 -22.96
C SER A 64 8.41 6.13 -23.56
N ALA A 65 8.49 7.42 -23.86
CA ALA A 65 9.73 8.07 -24.30
C ALA A 65 10.67 8.47 -23.15
N GLN A 66 10.35 8.12 -21.89
CA GLN A 66 11.16 8.37 -20.67
C GLN A 66 12.59 7.77 -20.70
N GLY A 67 12.99 7.06 -21.76
CA GLY A 67 14.35 6.58 -22.00
C GLY A 67 15.02 7.09 -23.28
N LEU A 68 14.38 8.00 -24.02
CA LEU A 68 14.89 8.61 -25.25
C LEU A 68 15.40 10.03 -24.94
N THR A 69 16.48 10.47 -25.60
CA THR A 69 17.02 11.84 -25.44
C THR A 69 16.04 12.87 -26.00
N GLU A 70 16.06 14.11 -25.48
CA GLU A 70 15.16 15.21 -25.93
C GLU A 70 15.21 15.39 -27.47
N ASP A 71 16.37 15.16 -28.09
CA ASP A 71 16.59 15.19 -29.54
C ASP A 71 15.79 14.12 -30.32
N GLN A 72 15.62 12.91 -29.75
CA GLN A 72 14.88 11.81 -30.38
C GLN A 72 13.37 12.07 -30.34
N VAL A 73 12.89 12.76 -29.30
CA VAL A 73 11.48 13.16 -29.18
C VAL A 73 11.14 14.25 -30.21
N THR A 74 12.05 15.20 -30.42
CA THR A 74 11.91 16.22 -31.47
C THR A 74 11.96 15.62 -32.88
N ASP A 75 12.80 14.61 -33.11
CA ASP A 75 12.90 13.90 -34.40
C ASP A 75 11.65 13.07 -34.73
N LEU A 76 11.02 12.48 -33.70
CA LEU A 76 9.78 11.70 -33.83
C LEU A 76 8.52 12.56 -33.97
N LYS A 77 8.60 13.89 -33.79
CA LYS A 77 7.48 14.84 -33.85
C LYS A 77 6.27 14.42 -33.03
N LEU A 78 6.47 13.81 -31.87
CA LEU A 78 5.34 13.58 -30.96
C LEU A 78 4.88 14.92 -30.41
N THR A 79 3.70 15.35 -30.85
CA THR A 79 3.03 16.54 -30.34
C THR A 79 2.15 16.16 -29.16
N ASP A 80 2.19 16.98 -28.11
CA ASP A 80 1.23 16.87 -27.04
C ASP A 80 -0.07 17.61 -27.43
N ASP A 81 -0.99 16.85 -28.02
CA ASP A 81 -2.31 17.35 -28.45
C ASP A 81 -3.19 17.85 -27.28
N TRP A 82 -2.82 17.53 -26.03
CA TRP A 82 -3.54 17.91 -24.81
C TRP A 82 -2.91 19.09 -24.09
N GLY A 83 -1.61 19.33 -24.27
CA GLY A 83 -0.88 20.45 -23.67
C GLY A 83 -1.33 21.84 -24.13
N GLU A 84 -2.07 21.93 -25.23
CA GLU A 84 -2.71 23.16 -25.72
C GLU A 84 -4.17 23.29 -25.27
N LYS A 85 -4.85 22.16 -24.98
CA LYS A 85 -6.26 22.13 -24.57
C LYS A 85 -6.43 22.30 -23.06
N CYS A 86 -5.51 21.76 -22.29
CA CYS A 86 -5.56 21.74 -20.84
C CYS A 86 -4.64 22.82 -20.24
N ILE A 87 -4.97 24.08 -20.49
CA ILE A 87 -4.25 25.22 -19.92
C ILE A 87 -4.86 25.58 -18.55
N PRO A 88 -4.04 25.71 -17.50
CA PRO A 88 -4.54 26.12 -16.20
C PRO A 88 -5.08 27.55 -16.23
N SER A 89 -6.13 27.79 -15.45
CA SER A 89 -6.73 29.11 -15.23
C SER A 89 -5.67 30.10 -14.74
N GLY A 90 -5.35 31.12 -15.54
CA GLY A 90 -4.39 32.16 -15.16
C GLY A 90 -2.94 31.93 -15.61
N GLY A 91 -2.70 31.01 -16.55
CA GLY A 91 -1.41 30.78 -17.18
C GLY A 91 -0.57 29.69 -16.50
N TYR A 92 0.52 29.29 -17.14
CA TYR A 92 1.40 28.22 -16.68
C TYR A 92 2.79 28.74 -16.32
N ILE A 93 3.45 28.05 -15.39
CA ILE A 93 4.87 28.21 -15.05
C ILE A 93 5.56 26.91 -15.46
N GLU A 94 6.67 27.01 -16.18
CA GLU A 94 7.44 25.84 -16.58
C GLU A 94 8.25 25.30 -15.39
N CYS A 95 7.87 24.12 -14.92
CA CYS A 95 8.52 23.38 -13.84
C CYS A 95 8.60 21.92 -14.27
N LYS A 96 9.70 21.55 -14.95
CA LYS A 96 9.93 20.19 -15.44
C LYS A 96 10.09 19.20 -14.28
N ASP A 97 9.52 18.01 -14.45
CA ASP A 97 9.63 16.91 -13.50
C ASP A 97 10.97 16.22 -13.64
N GLU A 98 11.57 15.84 -12.52
CA GLU A 98 12.77 14.98 -12.51
C GLU A 98 12.51 13.59 -13.10
N ILE A 99 11.24 13.16 -13.11
CA ILE A 99 10.79 11.83 -13.58
C ILE A 99 10.27 11.88 -15.03
N GLY A 100 9.97 13.06 -15.59
CA GLY A 100 9.47 13.19 -16.97
C GLY A 100 8.09 12.55 -17.24
N ARG A 101 7.26 12.35 -16.21
CA ARG A 101 5.91 11.76 -16.33
C ARG A 101 4.85 12.79 -16.76
N ARG A 102 5.07 14.06 -16.44
CA ARG A 102 4.15 15.19 -16.68
C ARG A 102 4.78 16.21 -17.63
N ASN A 103 3.93 17.09 -18.16
CA ASN A 103 4.28 18.05 -19.22
C ASN A 103 5.14 19.23 -18.73
N GLY A 104 5.34 19.36 -17.42
CA GLY A 104 6.09 20.47 -16.82
C GLY A 104 5.39 21.83 -16.89
N LYS A 105 4.15 21.90 -17.39
CA LYS A 105 3.32 23.13 -17.41
C LYS A 105 2.51 23.23 -16.11
N ALA A 106 3.17 23.66 -15.04
CA ALA A 106 2.55 23.79 -13.73
C ALA A 106 1.56 24.98 -13.68
N PRO A 107 0.51 24.90 -12.84
CA PRO A 107 -0.38 26.03 -12.62
C PRO A 107 0.34 27.18 -11.91
N ASN A 108 -0.16 28.41 -12.09
CA ASN A 108 0.34 29.60 -11.39
C ASN A 108 0.31 29.41 -9.86
N GLU A 109 1.23 30.05 -9.13
CA GLU A 109 1.42 29.88 -7.68
C GLU A 109 0.12 30.06 -6.88
N LYS A 110 -0.73 31.03 -7.27
CA LYS A 110 -2.04 31.26 -6.64
C LYS A 110 -2.99 30.07 -6.81
N MET A 111 -3.00 29.44 -7.99
CA MET A 111 -3.86 28.28 -8.27
C MET A 111 -3.29 27.00 -7.65
N ALA A 112 -1.97 26.86 -7.64
CA ALA A 112 -1.29 25.80 -6.91
C ALA A 112 -1.59 25.88 -5.41
N GLU A 113 -1.65 27.09 -4.85
CA GLU A 113 -2.03 27.29 -3.44
C GLU A 113 -3.48 26.86 -3.17
N VAL A 114 -4.41 27.14 -4.08
CA VAL A 114 -5.81 26.66 -3.97
C VAL A 114 -5.84 25.13 -3.90
N LEU A 115 -5.10 24.44 -4.77
CA LEU A 115 -5.00 22.97 -4.74
C LEU A 115 -4.42 22.49 -3.40
N ARG A 116 -3.30 23.06 -2.95
CA ARG A 116 -2.67 22.67 -1.67
C ARG A 116 -3.59 22.89 -0.48
N ARG A 117 -4.30 24.03 -0.40
CA ARG A 117 -5.27 24.31 0.67
C ARG A 117 -6.41 23.29 0.67
N THR A 118 -6.96 22.97 -0.51
CA THR A 118 -8.05 21.98 -0.63
C THR A 118 -7.58 20.55 -0.28
N ILE A 119 -6.32 20.20 -0.60
CA ILE A 119 -5.70 18.94 -0.17
C ILE A 119 -5.60 18.88 1.35
N ASP A 120 -5.12 19.95 2.00
CA ASP A 120 -4.98 19.99 3.46
C ASP A 120 -6.35 19.91 4.16
N GLU A 121 -7.38 20.53 3.59
CA GLU A 121 -8.75 20.43 4.07
C GLU A 121 -9.31 19.01 3.93
N ALA A 122 -9.15 18.39 2.75
CA ALA A 122 -9.55 17.01 2.51
C ALA A 122 -8.83 16.03 3.45
N LYS A 123 -7.52 16.21 3.66
CA LYS A 123 -6.72 15.42 4.61
C LYS A 123 -7.22 15.58 6.04
N ARG A 124 -7.61 16.78 6.47
CA ARG A 124 -8.16 17.01 7.81
C ARG A 124 -9.47 16.27 8.03
N LEU A 125 -10.35 16.27 7.04
CA LEU A 125 -11.66 15.60 7.09
C LEU A 125 -11.58 14.08 7.11
N VAL A 126 -10.49 13.52 6.59
CA VAL A 126 -10.30 12.07 6.45
C VAL A 126 -9.20 11.57 7.39
N SER A 127 -8.60 12.44 8.21
CA SER A 127 -7.44 12.10 9.05
C SER A 127 -7.70 11.00 10.09
N LYS A 128 -6.69 10.16 10.35
CA LYS A 128 -6.72 9.13 11.41
C LYS A 128 -6.87 9.72 12.82
N ASP A 129 -6.51 11.00 12.99
CA ASP A 129 -6.63 11.71 14.27
C ASP A 129 -8.08 11.96 14.70
N LEU A 130 -9.05 11.82 13.80
CA LEU A 130 -10.48 11.91 14.13
C LEU A 130 -10.90 10.86 15.16
N VAL A 131 -10.23 9.70 15.16
CA VAL A 131 -10.46 8.64 16.15
C VAL A 131 -10.13 9.12 17.57
N LYS A 132 -9.07 9.93 17.73
CA LYS A 132 -8.67 10.50 19.03
C LYS A 132 -9.67 11.54 19.52
N ARG A 133 -10.31 12.26 18.60
CA ARG A 133 -11.34 13.28 18.88
C ARG A 133 -12.75 12.69 19.04
N ASP A 134 -12.90 11.36 18.94
CA ASP A 134 -14.17 10.64 18.98
C ASP A 134 -15.22 11.11 17.94
N GLN A 135 -14.74 11.64 16.80
CA GLN A 135 -15.58 12.09 15.70
C GLN A 135 -15.89 10.93 14.74
N CYS A 136 -17.18 10.76 14.42
CA CYS A 136 -17.66 9.74 13.50
C CYS A 136 -17.43 10.17 12.04
N MET A 137 -17.15 9.20 11.17
CA MET A 137 -17.05 9.38 9.71
C MET A 137 -18.16 8.61 9.02
N ASP A 138 -18.92 9.32 8.20
CA ASP A 138 -20.00 8.77 7.40
C ASP A 138 -19.64 8.78 5.91
N LYS A 139 -20.45 8.07 5.11
CA LYS A 139 -20.37 8.08 3.65
C LYS A 139 -20.49 9.49 3.05
N SER A 140 -21.26 10.37 3.67
CA SER A 140 -21.40 11.77 3.24
C SER A 140 -20.08 12.51 3.29
N THR A 141 -19.34 12.39 4.39
CA THR A 141 -18.05 13.07 4.58
C THR A 141 -17.02 12.66 3.51
N VAL A 142 -16.99 11.36 3.16
CA VAL A 142 -16.13 10.86 2.08
C VAL A 142 -16.51 11.46 0.73
N LYS A 143 -17.81 11.53 0.42
CA LYS A 143 -18.30 12.15 -0.82
C LYS A 143 -18.01 13.65 -0.87
N GLU A 144 -18.20 14.36 0.23
CA GLU A 144 -17.87 15.78 0.35
C GLU A 144 -16.39 16.03 0.07
N ALA A 145 -15.50 15.22 0.66
CA ALA A 145 -14.06 15.28 0.39
C ALA A 145 -13.72 15.06 -1.09
N LEU A 146 -14.36 14.07 -1.74
CA LEU A 146 -14.19 13.86 -3.19
C LEU A 146 -14.72 15.03 -4.02
N MET A 147 -15.85 15.63 -3.63
CA MET A 147 -16.41 16.79 -4.31
C MET A 147 -15.53 18.03 -4.17
N MET A 148 -14.90 18.24 -3.00
CA MET A 148 -13.95 19.34 -2.81
C MET A 148 -12.72 19.19 -3.71
N LEU A 149 -12.14 17.99 -3.80
CA LEU A 149 -11.00 17.73 -4.67
C LEU A 149 -11.39 17.91 -6.16
N SER A 150 -12.54 17.38 -6.58
CA SER A 150 -13.04 17.54 -7.95
C SER A 150 -13.34 19.01 -8.30
N GLY A 151 -13.96 19.74 -7.38
CA GLY A 151 -14.23 21.17 -7.53
C GLY A 151 -12.94 21.98 -7.67
N ALA A 152 -11.93 21.69 -6.85
CA ALA A 152 -10.62 22.34 -6.93
C ALA A 152 -9.94 22.11 -8.28
N VAL A 153 -9.95 20.87 -8.78
CA VAL A 153 -9.42 20.53 -10.10
C VAL A 153 -10.18 21.28 -11.21
N THR A 154 -11.50 21.38 -11.12
CA THR A 154 -12.33 22.10 -12.10
C THR A 154 -12.03 23.61 -12.12
N ILE A 155 -11.71 24.20 -10.96
CA ILE A 155 -11.34 25.63 -10.86
C ILE A 155 -10.00 25.89 -11.58
N VAL A 156 -9.01 25.00 -11.35
CA VAL A 156 -7.69 25.16 -11.96
C VAL A 156 -7.70 24.76 -13.43
N TYR A 157 -8.47 23.74 -13.81
CA TYR A 157 -8.57 23.20 -15.17
C TYR A 157 -10.04 23.16 -15.63
N PRO A 158 -10.61 24.30 -16.09
CA PRO A 158 -12.02 24.41 -16.46
C PRO A 158 -12.38 23.61 -17.72
N MET A 159 -11.40 23.33 -18.59
CA MET A 159 -11.57 22.48 -19.77
C MET A 159 -11.43 20.98 -19.45
N GLY A 160 -11.25 20.65 -18.17
CA GLY A 160 -11.05 19.30 -17.69
C GLY A 160 -9.63 18.78 -17.89
N LEU A 161 -9.37 17.61 -17.30
CA LEU A 161 -8.12 16.88 -17.46
C LEU A 161 -8.19 15.90 -18.63
N PRO A 162 -7.04 15.53 -19.23
CA PRO A 162 -6.99 14.53 -20.27
C PRO A 162 -7.53 13.17 -19.80
N PRO A 163 -8.14 12.37 -20.69
CA PRO A 163 -8.68 11.04 -20.35
C PRO A 163 -7.64 10.07 -19.79
N HIS A 164 -6.37 10.20 -20.19
CA HIS A 164 -5.28 9.35 -19.71
C HIS A 164 -4.74 9.77 -18.34
N ASP A 165 -5.13 10.94 -17.82
CA ASP A 165 -4.61 11.44 -16.56
C ASP A 165 -5.10 10.59 -15.37
N PRO A 166 -4.21 10.22 -14.43
CA PRO A 166 -4.57 9.42 -13.26
C PRO A 166 -5.73 10.00 -12.47
N ILE A 167 -5.78 11.32 -12.29
CA ILE A 167 -6.83 11.98 -11.49
C ILE A 167 -8.19 11.73 -12.12
N LYS A 168 -8.28 11.79 -13.45
CA LYS A 168 -9.54 11.56 -14.16
C LYS A 168 -9.95 10.10 -14.12
N LYS A 169 -9.00 9.17 -14.33
CA LYS A 169 -9.25 7.73 -14.17
C LYS A 169 -9.74 7.37 -12.77
N GLU A 170 -9.11 7.95 -11.74
CA GLU A 170 -9.56 7.76 -10.36
C GLU A 170 -10.97 8.33 -10.18
N LEU A 171 -11.26 9.54 -10.65
CA LEU A 171 -12.61 10.13 -10.54
C LEU A 171 -13.70 9.31 -11.25
N ASP A 172 -13.41 8.81 -12.46
CA ASP A 172 -14.34 8.03 -13.29
C ASP A 172 -14.49 6.56 -12.82
N ASN A 173 -13.68 6.12 -11.85
CA ASN A 173 -13.57 4.73 -11.37
C ASN A 173 -13.09 3.72 -12.42
N GLU A 174 -12.38 4.19 -13.45
CA GLU A 174 -11.73 3.38 -14.48
C GLU A 174 -10.28 3.04 -14.05
N GLU A 175 -10.08 2.76 -12.76
CA GLU A 175 -8.78 2.32 -12.26
C GLU A 175 -8.59 0.86 -12.65
N ASP A 176 -7.57 0.58 -13.49
CA ASP A 176 -7.07 -0.77 -13.70
C ASP A 176 -6.49 -1.30 -12.37
N LEU A 177 -7.35 -1.91 -11.56
CA LEU A 177 -6.96 -2.71 -10.39
C LEU A 177 -6.35 -4.07 -10.80
N GLU A 178 -6.26 -4.31 -12.11
CA GLU A 178 -5.65 -5.47 -12.74
C GLU A 178 -4.13 -5.41 -12.64
N GLY A 179 -3.65 -5.73 -11.44
CA GLY A 179 -2.27 -6.06 -11.14
C GLY A 179 -2.19 -7.29 -10.23
N THR A 180 -3.17 -8.19 -10.30
CA THR A 180 -3.23 -9.36 -9.42
C THR A 180 -2.85 -10.62 -10.17
N GLN A 181 -1.80 -11.29 -9.69
CA GLN A 181 -1.55 -12.74 -9.88
C GLN A 181 -2.76 -13.64 -9.51
N ALA A 182 -3.88 -13.07 -9.05
CA ALA A 182 -5.12 -13.78 -8.77
C ALA A 182 -5.83 -14.27 -10.05
N GLU A 183 -5.67 -13.59 -11.19
CA GLU A 183 -6.15 -14.12 -12.46
C GLU A 183 -5.25 -15.25 -12.97
N HIS A 184 -3.93 -15.14 -12.77
CA HIS A 184 -2.99 -16.22 -13.09
C HIS A 184 -3.25 -17.49 -12.26
N LEU A 185 -3.60 -17.37 -10.97
CA LEU A 185 -3.92 -18.55 -10.16
C LEU A 185 -5.29 -19.17 -10.50
N CYS A 186 -6.23 -18.37 -11.02
CA CYS A 186 -7.52 -18.88 -11.52
C CYS A 186 -7.34 -19.59 -12.89
N SER A 187 -6.60 -18.97 -13.82
CA SER A 187 -6.32 -19.57 -15.12
C SER A 187 -5.41 -20.79 -15.03
N ILE A 188 -4.48 -20.85 -14.06
CA ILE A 188 -3.67 -22.05 -13.80
C ILE A 188 -4.52 -23.17 -13.19
N ARG A 189 -5.51 -22.87 -12.35
CA ARG A 189 -6.46 -23.88 -11.86
C ARG A 189 -7.34 -24.42 -12.99
N ASP A 190 -7.81 -23.55 -13.89
CA ASP A 190 -8.61 -23.98 -15.05
C ASP A 190 -7.78 -24.74 -16.09
N SER A 191 -6.51 -24.37 -16.29
CA SER A 191 -5.56 -25.08 -17.15
C SER A 191 -5.19 -26.45 -16.60
N ALA A 192 -4.97 -26.56 -15.28
CA ALA A 192 -4.66 -27.82 -14.61
C ALA A 192 -5.87 -28.76 -14.59
N VAL A 193 -7.09 -28.24 -14.44
CA VAL A 193 -8.33 -29.02 -14.57
C VAL A 193 -8.51 -29.47 -16.02
N TYR A 194 -8.23 -28.63 -17.02
CA TYR A 194 -8.26 -29.06 -18.43
C TYR A 194 -7.20 -30.13 -18.74
N LEU A 195 -5.98 -30.02 -18.23
CA LEU A 195 -4.94 -31.04 -18.40
C LEU A 195 -5.29 -32.36 -17.70
N LEU A 196 -5.88 -32.31 -16.49
CA LEU A 196 -6.34 -33.52 -15.78
C LEU A 196 -7.55 -34.16 -16.46
N VAL A 197 -8.50 -33.37 -16.94
CA VAL A 197 -9.68 -33.86 -17.68
C VAL A 197 -9.26 -34.42 -19.05
N SER A 198 -8.25 -33.84 -19.70
CA SER A 198 -7.71 -34.36 -20.97
C SER A 198 -6.93 -35.68 -20.76
N LEU A 199 -6.11 -35.76 -19.69
CA LEU A 199 -5.42 -37.01 -19.30
C LEU A 199 -6.37 -38.12 -18.84
N LEU A 200 -7.54 -37.77 -18.30
CA LEU A 200 -8.58 -38.75 -17.96
C LEU A 200 -9.44 -39.14 -19.18
N ALA A 201 -9.65 -38.24 -20.14
CA ALA A 201 -10.37 -38.55 -21.39
C ALA A 201 -9.57 -39.46 -22.34
N ASP A 202 -8.24 -39.44 -22.29
CA ASP A 202 -7.39 -40.36 -23.05
C ASP A 202 -7.31 -41.77 -22.42
N ALA A 203 -7.74 -41.95 -21.17
CA ALA A 203 -7.78 -43.25 -20.50
C ALA A 203 -9.05 -44.07 -20.81
N GLU A 204 -10.13 -43.45 -21.31
CA GLU A 204 -11.37 -44.14 -21.69
C GLU A 204 -11.41 -44.62 -23.16
N ASN A 205 -10.41 -44.28 -23.98
CA ASN A 205 -10.30 -44.74 -25.38
C ASN A 205 -9.41 -45.98 -25.58
N TYR A 206 -9.06 -46.69 -24.51
CA TYR A 206 -8.37 -47.99 -24.55
C TYR A 206 -9.17 -49.08 -23.84
N LEU A 207 -10.41 -49.29 -24.27
CA LEU A 207 -11.17 -50.51 -23.95
C LEU A 207 -11.79 -51.06 -25.24
N PRO A 208 -11.29 -52.18 -25.78
CA PRO A 208 -11.83 -52.77 -27.00
C PRO A 208 -13.20 -53.43 -26.73
N PRO A 209 -14.11 -53.45 -27.72
CA PRO A 209 -15.46 -54.00 -27.56
C PRO A 209 -15.47 -55.52 -27.50
N ASP A 210 -16.45 -56.05 -26.76
CA ASP A 210 -16.70 -57.46 -26.45
C ASP A 210 -16.51 -58.46 -27.62
N GLY A 211 -15.86 -59.58 -27.31
CA GLY A 211 -15.75 -60.74 -28.19
C GLY A 211 -15.09 -61.97 -27.54
N LEU A 212 -15.92 -62.78 -26.87
CA LEU A 212 -15.89 -64.26 -26.79
C LEU A 212 -14.58 -65.02 -26.44
N ASP A 213 -14.67 -65.76 -25.33
CA ASP A 213 -14.31 -67.19 -25.18
C ASP A 213 -12.85 -67.66 -25.39
N ARG A 214 -12.37 -68.38 -24.36
CA ARG A 214 -11.42 -69.53 -24.34
C ARG A 214 -9.96 -69.31 -23.88
N LEU A 215 -9.67 -70.00 -22.77
CA LEU A 215 -8.58 -70.97 -22.53
C LEU A 215 -7.11 -70.55 -22.73
N GLY A 216 -6.35 -70.63 -21.63
CA GLY A 216 -5.12 -71.44 -21.59
C GLY A 216 -3.76 -70.73 -21.66
N ASN A 217 -2.97 -70.94 -20.60
CA ASN A 217 -1.54 -71.26 -20.58
C ASN A 217 -0.52 -70.40 -21.38
N ASP A 218 0.35 -69.73 -20.60
CA ASP A 218 1.83 -69.75 -20.74
C ASP A 218 2.52 -69.09 -21.98
N PRO A 219 3.85 -68.79 -21.90
CA PRO A 219 4.38 -67.46 -22.23
C PRO A 219 5.37 -67.40 -23.43
N VAL A 220 5.96 -66.20 -23.63
CA VAL A 220 7.24 -65.87 -24.32
C VAL A 220 7.16 -65.31 -25.76
N ALA A 221 8.05 -64.34 -26.01
CA ALA A 221 8.62 -63.82 -27.26
C ALA A 221 7.95 -62.57 -27.88
N HIS A 222 8.57 -61.38 -27.82
CA HIS A 222 9.68 -60.82 -28.64
C HIS A 222 9.24 -60.16 -29.96
N CYS A 223 9.92 -59.03 -30.26
CA CYS A 223 10.07 -58.28 -31.52
C CYS A 223 9.17 -57.02 -31.71
N PRO A 224 9.55 -56.06 -32.59
CA PRO A 224 10.56 -55.01 -32.36
C PRO A 224 10.13 -53.60 -32.86
N ASP A 225 10.99 -52.60 -32.62
CA ASP A 225 11.17 -51.31 -33.32
C ASP A 225 10.00 -50.65 -34.07
N SER A 226 9.55 -49.50 -33.57
CA SER A 226 9.32 -48.34 -34.43
C SER A 226 9.69 -47.02 -33.76
N ARG A 227 10.48 -46.25 -34.51
CA ARG A 227 11.15 -45.00 -34.17
C ARG A 227 10.17 -43.87 -33.88
N PHE A 228 10.36 -43.17 -32.76
CA PHE A 228 10.08 -41.73 -32.67
C PHE A 228 11.21 -41.03 -31.91
N PRO A 229 11.72 -39.88 -32.40
CA PRO A 229 12.88 -39.22 -31.83
C PRO A 229 12.55 -38.57 -30.48
N TYR A 230 13.37 -38.88 -29.48
CA TYR A 230 13.36 -38.24 -28.17
C TYR A 230 13.94 -36.81 -28.32
N VAL A 231 13.12 -35.79 -28.17
CA VAL A 231 13.60 -34.40 -28.04
C VAL A 231 13.77 -34.10 -26.54
N PRO A 232 14.99 -33.81 -26.05
CA PRO A 232 15.24 -33.60 -24.63
C PRO A 232 14.61 -32.31 -24.10
N ILE A 233 13.95 -32.42 -22.95
CA ILE A 233 13.13 -31.40 -22.25
C ILE A 233 13.95 -30.19 -21.72
N HIS A 234 15.24 -30.09 -22.03
CA HIS A 234 16.16 -29.10 -21.44
C HIS A 234 16.41 -27.83 -22.27
N GLN A 235 15.64 -27.57 -23.34
CA GLN A 235 15.76 -26.32 -24.13
C GLN A 235 14.50 -25.43 -24.10
N ALA A 236 13.43 -25.82 -23.42
CA ALA A 236 12.22 -24.99 -23.30
C ALA A 236 12.27 -23.95 -22.17
N THR A 237 13.31 -23.96 -21.32
CA THR A 237 13.43 -23.08 -20.15
C THR A 237 14.27 -21.83 -20.37
N SER A 238 14.90 -21.65 -21.54
CA SER A 238 15.78 -20.51 -21.81
C SER A 238 15.19 -19.45 -22.74
N ILE A 239 13.97 -19.64 -23.27
CA ILE A 239 13.33 -18.67 -24.17
C ILE A 239 12.28 -17.81 -23.43
N SER A 240 11.81 -18.22 -22.25
CA SER A 240 10.87 -17.41 -21.46
C SER A 240 11.55 -16.33 -20.60
N THR A 241 12.84 -16.49 -20.24
CA THR A 241 13.52 -15.59 -19.31
C THR A 241 14.10 -14.31 -19.94
N SER A 242 14.04 -14.13 -21.26
CA SER A 242 14.65 -12.97 -21.93
C SER A 242 13.66 -11.98 -22.56
N VAL A 243 12.35 -12.22 -22.46
CA VAL A 243 11.31 -11.26 -22.92
C VAL A 243 10.59 -10.60 -21.74
N GLU A 244 10.68 -11.17 -20.54
CA GLU A 244 10.00 -10.69 -19.33
C GLU A 244 10.78 -9.62 -18.54
N ALA A 245 11.96 -9.20 -19.05
CA ALA A 245 12.84 -8.24 -18.36
C ALA A 245 12.64 -6.76 -18.79
N ALA A 246 11.75 -6.47 -19.75
CA ALA A 246 11.61 -5.13 -20.33
C ALA A 246 10.37 -4.32 -19.86
N MET A 247 9.50 -4.89 -19.04
CA MET A 247 8.39 -4.17 -18.43
C MET A 247 8.53 -4.31 -16.92
N LEU A 248 9.31 -3.44 -16.28
CA LEU A 248 9.27 -3.32 -14.82
C LEU A 248 7.96 -2.60 -14.48
N PRO A 249 6.93 -3.29 -13.93
CA PRO A 249 5.81 -2.58 -13.33
C PRO A 249 6.36 -1.71 -12.19
N SER A 250 5.89 -0.47 -12.15
CA SER A 250 6.32 0.49 -11.14
C SER A 250 5.98 -0.06 -9.75
N PRO A 251 6.96 -0.26 -8.84
CA PRO A 251 6.78 -0.97 -7.57
C PRO A 251 5.83 -0.27 -6.56
N GLN A 252 5.31 0.91 -6.91
CA GLN A 252 4.38 1.68 -6.08
C GLN A 252 2.91 1.35 -6.35
N LYS A 253 2.54 0.96 -7.59
CA LYS A 253 1.14 0.64 -7.93
C LYS A 253 0.68 -0.69 -7.29
N ASP A 254 1.55 -1.69 -7.26
CA ASP A 254 1.23 -3.03 -6.74
C ASP A 254 0.90 -3.04 -5.24
N LYS A 255 1.49 -2.13 -4.46
CA LYS A 255 1.19 -1.99 -3.03
C LYS A 255 -0.20 -1.40 -2.80
N ALA A 256 -0.60 -0.44 -3.63
CA ALA A 256 -1.90 0.25 -3.50
C ALA A 256 -3.07 -0.67 -3.89
N ALA A 257 -2.92 -1.47 -4.95
CA ALA A 257 -3.95 -2.42 -5.39
C ALA A 257 -4.23 -3.50 -4.32
N LYS A 258 -3.19 -3.95 -3.60
CA LYS A 258 -3.33 -4.94 -2.52
C LYS A 258 -4.08 -4.42 -1.29
N GLU A 259 -4.16 -3.11 -1.12
CA GLU A 259 -4.85 -2.50 0.00
C GLU A 259 -6.36 -2.36 -0.23
N VAL A 260 -6.83 -2.30 -1.47
CA VAL A 260 -8.27 -2.21 -1.77
C VAL A 260 -8.96 -3.54 -1.42
N ILE A 261 -10.08 -3.46 -0.71
CA ILE A 261 -10.88 -4.64 -0.32
C ILE A 261 -12.23 -4.56 -1.01
N PRO A 262 -12.58 -5.49 -1.91
CA PRO A 262 -13.90 -5.51 -2.51
C PRO A 262 -14.96 -5.87 -1.47
N MET A 263 -16.18 -5.38 -1.68
CA MET A 263 -17.26 -5.48 -0.69
C MET A 263 -17.61 -6.93 -0.34
N GLU A 264 -17.40 -7.89 -1.24
CA GLU A 264 -17.69 -9.31 -1.04
C GLU A 264 -16.60 -10.05 -0.24
N GLU A 265 -15.35 -9.60 -0.34
CA GLU A 265 -14.21 -10.22 0.35
C GLU A 265 -13.92 -9.57 1.71
N GLY A 266 -14.65 -8.53 2.10
CA GLY A 266 -14.48 -7.92 3.43
C GLY A 266 -14.92 -8.86 4.56
N THR A 267 -14.10 -8.99 5.60
CA THR A 267 -14.51 -9.65 6.85
C THR A 267 -14.17 -8.74 8.03
N LEU A 268 -15.05 -8.74 9.04
CA LEU A 268 -14.91 -7.86 10.19
C LEU A 268 -14.81 -8.71 11.47
N TRP A 269 -13.77 -8.46 12.26
CA TRP A 269 -13.48 -9.22 13.46
C TRP A 269 -13.72 -8.38 14.70
N PHE A 270 -14.49 -8.91 15.64
CA PHE A 270 -14.75 -8.30 16.93
C PHE A 270 -14.31 -9.23 18.06
N SER A 271 -13.43 -8.74 18.95
CA SER A 271 -12.93 -9.50 20.10
C SER A 271 -12.39 -10.91 19.75
N GLY A 272 -11.70 -11.05 18.62
CA GLY A 272 -11.14 -12.33 18.15
C GLY A 272 -12.14 -13.29 17.52
N LYS A 273 -13.40 -12.88 17.35
CA LYS A 273 -14.43 -13.64 16.62
C LYS A 273 -14.78 -12.94 15.31
N GLU A 274 -14.95 -13.73 14.26
CA GLU A 274 -15.43 -13.24 12.97
C GLU A 274 -16.93 -12.90 13.07
N MET A 275 -17.30 -11.74 12.52
CA MET A 275 -18.70 -11.35 12.38
C MET A 275 -19.24 -11.89 11.06
N LEU A 276 -20.22 -12.79 11.16
CA LEU A 276 -20.78 -13.50 10.01
C LEU A 276 -21.84 -12.65 9.31
N ARG A 277 -21.76 -12.60 7.98
CA ARG A 277 -22.80 -12.01 7.11
C ARG A 277 -24.08 -12.81 7.28
N GLY A 278 -25.17 -12.15 7.69
CA GLY A 278 -26.46 -12.78 8.02
C GLY A 278 -26.88 -12.70 9.49
N LYS A 279 -25.99 -12.28 10.39
CA LYS A 279 -26.35 -11.95 11.78
C LYS A 279 -26.58 -10.45 11.97
N GLN A 280 -27.20 -10.09 13.09
CA GLN A 280 -27.34 -8.70 13.49
C GLN A 280 -26.18 -8.29 14.41
N LEU A 281 -25.88 -7.00 14.43
CA LEU A 281 -24.86 -6.44 15.33
C LEU A 281 -25.20 -6.68 16.81
N SER A 282 -26.50 -6.70 17.14
CA SER A 282 -27.04 -6.99 18.47
C SER A 282 -26.62 -8.36 19.03
N ASP A 283 -26.36 -9.35 18.19
CA ASP A 283 -25.90 -10.68 18.62
C ASP A 283 -24.46 -10.65 19.18
N TYR A 284 -23.67 -9.64 18.78
CA TYR A 284 -22.27 -9.49 19.18
C TYR A 284 -22.10 -8.44 20.28
N VAL A 285 -22.77 -7.30 20.15
CA VAL A 285 -22.65 -6.15 21.07
C VAL A 285 -23.70 -6.19 22.19
N GLY A 286 -24.77 -6.97 22.00
CA GLY A 286 -25.92 -7.01 22.89
C GLY A 286 -26.91 -5.88 22.62
N ARG A 287 -27.83 -5.65 23.58
CA ARG A 287 -28.87 -4.61 23.49
C ARG A 287 -28.37 -3.21 23.88
N ASN A 288 -27.09 -3.07 24.24
CA ASN A 288 -26.57 -1.79 24.71
C ASN A 288 -26.11 -0.92 23.54
N GLU A 289 -26.89 0.12 23.30
CA GLU A 289 -26.67 1.10 22.25
C GLU A 289 -25.66 2.19 22.60
N LYS A 290 -25.13 2.26 23.82
CA LYS A 290 -24.09 3.23 24.21
C LYS A 290 -22.69 2.61 24.22
N THR A 291 -22.49 1.53 23.45
CA THR A 291 -21.25 0.77 23.44
C THR A 291 -20.30 1.30 22.37
N LYS A 292 -19.02 1.46 22.74
CA LYS A 292 -17.92 1.69 21.80
C LYS A 292 -17.14 0.40 21.63
N ILE A 293 -17.13 -0.14 20.41
CA ILE A 293 -16.43 -1.37 20.07
C ILE A 293 -15.25 -1.10 19.15
N VAL A 294 -14.27 -1.99 19.15
CA VAL A 294 -13.14 -1.98 18.22
C VAL A 294 -13.26 -3.20 17.32
N ALA A 295 -13.36 -2.98 16.02
CA ALA A 295 -13.48 -4.03 15.03
C ALA A 295 -12.31 -3.96 14.04
N LYS A 296 -11.75 -5.12 13.67
CA LYS A 296 -10.64 -5.23 12.73
C LYS A 296 -11.13 -5.66 11.35
N LEU A 297 -10.86 -4.85 10.34
CA LEU A 297 -11.16 -5.13 8.93
C LEU A 297 -10.05 -6.02 8.34
N SER A 298 -10.43 -7.12 7.71
CA SER A 298 -9.55 -8.06 7.01
C SER A 298 -10.14 -8.53 5.69
N ARG A 299 -9.31 -9.16 4.86
CA ARG A 299 -9.74 -9.86 3.64
C ARG A 299 -10.17 -11.29 3.98
N ARG A 300 -11.20 -11.79 3.30
CA ARG A 300 -11.69 -13.17 3.40
C ARG A 300 -10.54 -14.13 3.05
N GLY A 301 -10.26 -15.07 3.94
CA GLY A 301 -9.13 -16.00 3.81
C GLY A 301 -7.81 -15.55 4.43
N ALA A 302 -7.68 -14.31 4.92
CA ALA A 302 -6.48 -13.84 5.64
C ALA A 302 -6.36 -14.37 7.08
N GLY A 303 -7.34 -15.16 7.55
CA GLY A 303 -7.38 -15.71 8.90
C GLY A 303 -7.73 -14.67 9.97
N ALA A 304 -7.70 -15.11 11.24
CA ALA A 304 -7.94 -14.21 12.37
C ALA A 304 -6.83 -13.15 12.44
N PRO A 305 -7.19 -11.86 12.62
CA PRO A 305 -6.19 -10.80 12.71
C PRO A 305 -5.29 -11.03 13.92
N ALA A 306 -4.00 -10.76 13.73
CA ALA A 306 -3.01 -10.87 14.78
C ALA A 306 -3.41 -10.03 16.00
N ARG A 307 -3.15 -10.59 17.19
CA ARG A 307 -3.37 -9.91 18.45
C ARG A 307 -2.33 -8.79 18.58
N GLU A 308 -2.77 -7.60 18.96
CA GLU A 308 -1.88 -6.46 19.17
C GLU A 308 -0.85 -6.82 20.26
N PRO A 309 0.44 -6.48 20.07
CA PRO A 309 1.42 -6.61 21.13
C PRO A 309 0.96 -5.77 22.33
N VAL A 310 1.14 -6.30 23.53
CA VAL A 310 0.66 -5.66 24.78
C VAL A 310 1.40 -4.33 25.04
N VAL A 311 2.56 -4.13 24.42
CA VAL A 311 3.38 -2.94 24.53
C VAL A 311 3.41 -2.25 23.16
N SER A 312 3.08 -0.96 23.13
CA SER A 312 3.20 -0.13 21.94
C SER A 312 4.66 -0.09 21.45
N GLU A 313 4.89 0.05 20.15
CA GLU A 313 6.25 0.17 19.60
C GLU A 313 6.98 1.40 20.16
N ASP A 314 6.28 2.51 20.37
CA ASP A 314 6.83 3.72 20.96
C ASP A 314 7.23 3.49 22.43
N ASP A 315 6.40 2.79 23.18
CA ASP A 315 6.68 2.44 24.57
C ASP A 315 7.82 1.43 24.67
N GLN A 316 7.86 0.46 23.76
CA GLN A 316 8.96 -0.50 23.65
C GLN A 316 10.25 0.21 23.30
N ARG A 317 10.24 1.17 22.38
CA ARG A 317 11.42 1.98 22.02
C ARG A 317 11.87 2.84 23.19
N ALA A 318 10.94 3.46 23.91
CA ALA A 318 11.24 4.23 25.11
C ALA A 318 11.85 3.33 26.20
N MET A 319 11.27 2.16 26.43
CA MET A 319 11.75 1.16 27.37
C MET A 319 13.16 0.67 27.00
N MET A 320 13.40 0.33 25.74
CA MET A 320 14.72 -0.06 25.23
C MET A 320 15.74 1.06 25.37
N SER A 321 15.35 2.31 25.11
CA SER A 321 16.23 3.48 25.29
C SER A 321 16.57 3.74 26.76
N TYR A 322 15.60 3.51 27.66
CA TYR A 322 15.79 3.62 29.10
C TYR A 322 16.75 2.55 29.61
N TYR A 323 16.55 1.29 29.19
CA TYR A 323 17.45 0.19 29.54
C TYR A 323 18.85 0.39 28.99
N TYR A 324 18.99 0.89 27.76
CA TYR A 324 20.29 1.19 27.16
C TYR A 324 21.01 2.31 27.92
N LYS A 325 20.34 3.43 28.20
CA LYS A 325 20.91 4.51 29.02
C LYS A 325 21.31 4.02 30.40
N LYS A 326 20.49 3.19 31.04
CA LYS A 326 20.83 2.55 32.31
C LYS A 326 22.06 1.67 32.15
N GLN A 327 22.13 0.80 31.15
CA GLN A 327 23.32 -0.03 30.92
C GLN A 327 24.59 0.80 30.72
N GLU A 328 24.51 1.92 29.99
CA GLU A 328 25.64 2.85 29.85
C GLU A 328 26.03 3.50 31.18
N GLU A 329 25.06 3.97 31.97
CA GLU A 329 25.32 4.52 33.32
C GLU A 329 25.99 3.48 34.23
N TRP A 330 25.50 2.25 34.23
CA TRP A 330 26.03 1.15 35.03
C TRP A 330 27.44 0.76 34.56
N LYS A 331 27.65 0.63 33.25
CA LYS A 331 28.96 0.36 32.68
C LYS A 331 29.96 1.49 32.97
N LYS A 332 29.50 2.74 32.98
CA LYS A 332 30.32 3.90 33.34
C LYS A 332 30.65 3.91 34.84
N LEU A 333 29.73 3.49 35.70
CA LEU A 333 29.97 3.31 37.13
C LEU A 333 30.95 2.16 37.40
N GLU A 334 30.83 1.04 36.68
CA GLU A 334 31.79 -0.08 36.77
C GLU A 334 33.17 0.28 36.24
N ALA A 335 33.24 1.05 35.15
CA ALA A 335 34.50 1.52 34.57
C ALA A 335 35.13 2.70 35.33
N ASN A 336 34.40 3.34 36.24
CA ASN A 336 34.99 4.27 37.21
C ASN A 336 35.76 3.44 38.25
N ASP A 337 36.98 3.04 37.91
CA ASP A 337 37.93 2.48 38.86
C ASP A 337 38.17 3.48 40.01
N GLU A 338 38.44 2.98 41.21
CA GLU A 338 38.63 3.75 42.46
C GLU A 338 39.65 4.91 42.34
N ASP A 339 40.49 4.88 41.30
CA ASP A 339 41.49 5.90 40.96
C ASP A 339 40.91 7.17 40.31
N SER A 340 39.64 7.22 39.88
CA SER A 340 38.99 8.48 39.43
C SER A 340 38.95 9.57 40.51
N TYR A 341 39.07 9.14 41.78
CA TYR A 341 39.28 10.02 42.92
C TYR A 341 40.62 10.79 42.84
N LEU A 342 41.68 10.17 42.31
CA LEU A 342 43.05 10.73 42.27
C LEU A 342 43.16 11.92 41.30
N ASP A 343 42.37 11.93 40.23
CA ASP A 343 42.32 13.02 39.24
C ASP A 343 41.30 14.12 39.61
N SER A 344 40.61 13.96 40.74
CA SER A 344 39.60 14.94 41.17
C SER A 344 40.26 16.20 41.71
N ALA A 345 39.70 17.38 41.39
CA ALA A 345 40.27 18.68 41.77
C ALA A 345 40.52 18.83 43.29
N TRP A 346 39.81 18.09 44.13
CA TRP A 346 39.93 18.11 45.59
C TRP A 346 41.06 17.21 46.12
N ALA A 347 41.54 16.24 45.35
CA ALA A 347 42.67 15.37 45.70
C ALA A 347 44.04 16.05 45.43
N GLU A 348 44.03 17.20 44.76
CA GLU A 348 45.21 18.03 44.49
C GLU A 348 45.73 18.69 45.78
N PRO A 349 46.88 18.25 46.35
CA PRO A 349 47.39 18.76 47.62
C PRO A 349 47.81 20.25 47.57
N GLY A 350 47.94 20.81 46.35
CA GLY A 350 48.27 22.20 46.10
C GLY A 350 47.07 23.11 45.77
N GLN A 351 45.84 22.59 45.72
CA GLN A 351 44.68 23.33 45.22
C GLN A 351 44.43 24.63 46.02
N LEU A 352 44.39 24.52 47.35
CA LEU A 352 44.16 25.67 48.24
C LEU A 352 45.27 26.72 48.11
N LYS A 353 46.52 26.27 47.98
CA LYS A 353 47.69 27.14 47.79
C LYS A 353 47.63 27.87 46.45
N ARG A 354 47.26 27.17 45.37
CA ARG A 354 47.05 27.80 44.05
C ARG A 354 45.90 28.81 44.08
N GLN A 355 44.81 28.51 44.78
CA GLN A 355 43.68 29.43 44.95
C GLN A 355 44.09 30.69 45.74
N PHE A 356 44.88 30.54 46.80
CA PHE A 356 45.36 31.66 47.62
C PHE A 356 46.39 32.56 46.88
N HIS A 357 47.16 31.98 45.96
CA HIS A 357 48.09 32.71 45.10
C HIS A 357 47.47 33.17 43.77
N GLY A 358 46.18 32.93 43.53
CA GLY A 358 45.48 33.34 42.29
C GLY A 358 45.91 32.57 41.03
N LEU A 359 46.51 31.39 41.18
CA LEU A 359 47.10 30.57 40.10
C LEU A 359 46.11 29.52 39.53
N GLY A 360 44.81 29.81 39.49
CA GLY A 360 43.75 28.85 39.11
C GLY A 360 43.81 28.37 37.65
N ASP A 361 44.08 29.28 36.72
CA ASP A 361 43.93 29.05 35.27
C ASP A 361 45.26 28.95 34.51
N ILE A 362 46.25 28.23 35.06
CA ILE A 362 47.54 28.04 34.40
C ILE A 362 47.59 26.67 33.74
N LYS A 363 47.33 26.62 32.44
CA LYS A 363 47.49 25.41 31.61
C LYS A 363 48.95 25.29 31.18
N TRP A 364 49.69 24.39 31.82
CA TRP A 364 51.03 24.01 31.38
C TRP A 364 50.91 22.98 30.24
N GLY A 365 51.19 23.41 29.01
CA GLY A 365 51.21 22.57 27.82
C GLY A 365 51.49 23.41 26.57
N PRO A 366 52.02 22.83 25.47
CA PRO A 366 52.20 23.57 24.23
C PRO A 366 50.85 24.04 23.69
N ARG A 367 50.80 25.26 23.15
CA ARG A 367 49.60 25.82 22.52
C ARG A 367 49.27 25.10 21.22
#